data_AF-A0A6H1K3T8-F1
#
_entry.id   AF-A0A6H1K3T8-F1
#
_cell.length_a   1.000
_cell.length_b   1.000
_cell.length_c   1.000
_cell.angle_alpha   90.00
_cell.angle_beta   90.00
_cell.angle_gamma   90.00
#
_symmetry.space_group_name_H-M   'P 1'
#
loop_
_entity.id
_entity.type
_entity.pdbx_description
1 polymer ?
#
loop_
_entity_poly.entity_id
_entity_poly.type
_entity_poly.pdbx_seq_one_letter_code
_entity_poly.pdbx_strand_id
1 'polypeptide(L)'
;MPHGQGGEPGQGVRAHELALLMEELDHARAASGFVRLSGEPWVGKTRLALRLARAAAHREWAVACGRAARDGTGRPFHALVDALDDQLASADPAALERLG
;
A
#
# COMPACT_ATOMS: atom_id res chain seq x y z
N MET A 1 5.55 -43.00 -4.40
CA MET A 1 4.65 -41.97 -3.86
C MET A 1 5.51 -40.88 -3.23
N PRO A 2 5.80 -39.74 -3.89
CA PRO A 2 6.57 -38.67 -3.26
C PRO A 2 5.63 -37.66 -2.58
N HIS A 3 6.06 -37.19 -1.41
CA HIS A 3 5.33 -36.30 -0.51
C HIS A 3 5.13 -34.91 -1.12
N GLY A 4 3.88 -34.45 -1.15
CA GLY A 4 3.50 -33.11 -1.59
C GLY A 4 4.07 -32.04 -0.65
N GLN A 5 4.64 -31.00 -1.24
CA GLN A 5 5.22 -29.86 -0.55
C GLN A 5 4.15 -29.08 0.23
N GLY A 6 4.39 -28.89 1.52
CA GLY A 6 3.56 -28.09 2.41
C GLY A 6 3.65 -26.61 2.07
N GLY A 7 2.66 -26.10 1.34
CA GLY A 7 2.26 -24.69 1.43
C GLY A 7 1.09 -24.60 2.41
N GLU A 8 1.25 -23.85 3.49
CA GLU A 8 0.15 -23.54 4.42
C GLU A 8 -1.06 -23.03 3.62
N PRO A 9 -2.26 -23.60 3.80
CA PRO A 9 -3.45 -23.21 3.03
C PRO A 9 -3.74 -21.72 3.27
N GLY A 10 -3.50 -20.91 2.24
CA GLY A 10 -3.64 -19.45 2.27
C GLY A 10 -2.40 -18.67 1.81
N GLN A 11 -1.21 -19.28 1.86
CA GLN A 11 0.02 -18.60 1.44
C GLN A 11 0.06 -18.36 -0.08
N GLY A 12 -0.48 -19.29 -0.87
CA GLY A 12 -0.61 -19.18 -2.34
C GLY A 12 -1.59 -18.09 -2.79
N VAL A 13 -2.73 -17.95 -2.13
CA VAL A 13 -3.73 -16.90 -2.45
C VAL A 13 -3.14 -15.51 -2.21
N ARG A 14 -2.42 -15.31 -1.10
CA ARG A 14 -1.77 -14.05 -0.79
C ARG A 14 -0.61 -13.72 -1.72
N ALA A 15 0.05 -14.72 -2.29
CA ALA A 15 1.08 -14.52 -3.31
C ALA A 15 0.45 -14.05 -4.63
N HIS A 16 -0.67 -14.66 -5.02
CA HIS A 16 -1.40 -14.26 -6.23
C HIS A 16 -1.97 -12.83 -6.13
N GLU A 17 -2.62 -12.48 -5.02
CA GLU A 17 -3.14 -11.11 -4.81
C GLU A 17 -2.02 -10.06 -4.83
N LEU A 18 -0.85 -10.38 -4.25
CA LEU A 18 0.30 -9.47 -4.29
C LEU A 18 0.82 -9.30 -5.72
N ALA A 19 0.85 -10.38 -6.51
CA ALA A 19 1.26 -10.31 -7.92
C ALA A 19 0.33 -9.39 -8.73
N LEU A 20 -0.99 -9.51 -8.56
CA LEU A 20 -1.97 -8.62 -9.20
C LEU A 20 -1.73 -7.15 -8.82
N LEU A 21 -1.51 -6.87 -7.53
CA LEU A 21 -1.21 -5.51 -7.08
C LEU A 21 0.11 -4.97 -7.63
N MET A 22 1.11 -5.83 -7.84
CA MET A 22 2.36 -5.44 -8.47
C MET A 22 2.20 -5.16 -9.97
N GLU A 23 1.35 -5.89 -10.67
CA GLU A 23 0.98 -5.61 -12.06
C GLU A 23 0.30 -4.25 -12.16
N GLU A 24 -0.66 -3.94 -11.29
CA GLU A 24 -1.30 -2.62 -11.25
C GLU A 24 -0.28 -1.50 -10.95
N LEU A 25 0.69 -1.74 -10.07
CA LEU A 25 1.77 -0.79 -9.82
C LEU A 25 2.64 -0.56 -11.07
N ASP A 26 2.86 -1.60 -11.87
CA ASP A 26 3.62 -1.47 -13.11
C ASP A 26 2.82 -0.66 -14.16
N HIS A 27 1.50 -0.81 -14.23
CA HIS A 27 0.62 0.05 -15.05
C HIS A 27 0.60 1.50 -14.56
N ALA A 28 0.74 1.72 -13.24
CA ALA A 28 0.72 3.04 -12.64
C ALA A 28 1.85 3.97 -13.11
N ARG A 29 2.89 3.43 -13.75
CA ARG A 29 3.94 4.24 -14.40
C ARG A 29 3.42 5.08 -15.57
N ALA A 30 2.37 4.64 -16.25
CA ALA A 30 1.78 5.35 -17.38
C ALA A 30 0.56 6.19 -16.99
N ALA A 31 -0.19 5.77 -15.96
CA ALA A 31 -1.38 6.48 -15.51
C ALA A 31 -1.65 6.27 -14.01
N SER A 32 -2.03 7.33 -13.29
CA SER A 32 -2.43 7.22 -11.89
C SER A 32 -3.77 6.48 -11.72
N GLY A 33 -3.92 5.71 -10.63
CA GLY A 33 -5.16 4.99 -10.33
C GLY A 33 -5.37 4.74 -8.84
N PHE A 34 -6.54 4.19 -8.50
CA PHE A 34 -6.90 3.80 -7.14
C PHE A 34 -7.26 2.31 -7.08
N VAL A 35 -6.72 1.62 -6.08
CA VAL A 35 -7.06 0.22 -5.80
C VAL A 35 -7.72 0.10 -4.44
N ARG A 36 -8.85 -0.60 -4.38
CA ARG A 36 -9.58 -0.89 -3.14
C ARG A 36 -9.40 -2.34 -2.74
N LEU A 37 -8.81 -2.58 -1.56
CA LEU A 37 -8.75 -3.91 -0.96
C LEU A 37 -10.05 -4.19 -0.21
N SER A 38 -10.86 -5.11 -0.74
CA SER A 38 -12.10 -5.60 -0.12
C SER A 38 -11.95 -7.04 0.38
N GLY A 39 -12.76 -7.43 1.36
CA GLY A 39 -12.78 -8.79 1.90
C GLY A 39 -13.23 -8.82 3.34
N GLU A 40 -13.32 -10.01 3.91
CA GLU A 40 -13.79 -10.21 5.29
C GLU A 40 -12.94 -9.47 6.34
N PRO A 41 -13.52 -9.11 7.50
CA PRO A 41 -12.75 -8.67 8.65
C PRO A 41 -11.64 -9.66 8.97
N TRP A 42 -10.46 -9.18 9.38
CA TRP A 42 -9.30 -10.02 9.79
C TRP A 42 -8.69 -10.92 8.70
N VAL A 43 -9.17 -10.86 7.46
CA VAL A 43 -8.61 -11.64 6.33
C VAL A 43 -7.15 -11.29 6.00
N GLY A 44 -6.65 -10.16 6.49
CA GLY A 44 -5.25 -9.75 6.34
C GLY A 44 -4.99 -8.67 5.29
N LYS A 45 -6.01 -7.88 4.92
CA LYS A 45 -5.88 -6.74 3.98
C LYS A 45 -4.74 -5.78 4.36
N THR A 46 -4.62 -5.43 5.64
CA THR A 46 -3.52 -4.58 6.14
C THR A 46 -2.17 -5.25 5.94
N ARG A 47 -2.07 -6.56 6.17
CA ARG A 47 -0.83 -7.30 5.93
C ARG A 47 -0.47 -7.35 4.44
N LEU A 48 -1.47 -7.49 3.56
CA LEU A 48 -1.26 -7.43 2.11
C LEU A 48 -0.79 -6.04 1.65
N ALA A 49 -1.44 -4.97 2.11
CA ALA A 49 -1.04 -3.60 1.80
C ALA A 49 0.40 -3.29 2.24
N LEU A 50 0.78 -3.72 3.45
CA LEU A 50 2.16 -3.57 3.94
C LEU A 50 3.17 -4.39 3.14
N ARG A 51 2.79 -5.56 2.60
CA ARG A 51 3.65 -6.34 1.71
C ARG A 51 3.85 -5.64 0.37
N LEU A 52 2.78 -5.09 -0.21
CA LEU A 52 2.86 -4.28 -1.42
C LEU A 52 3.77 -3.05 -1.21
N ALA A 53 3.57 -2.32 -0.12
CA ALA A 53 4.39 -1.16 0.25
C ALA A 53 5.89 -1.51 0.31
N ARG A 54 6.25 -2.62 0.97
CA ARG A 54 7.64 -3.10 1.01
C ARG A 54 8.16 -3.49 -0.37
N ALA A 55 7.37 -4.22 -1.15
CA ALA A 55 7.76 -4.62 -2.51
C ALA A 55 7.96 -3.41 -3.43
N ALA A 56 7.09 -2.40 -3.33
CA ALA A 56 7.20 -1.15 -4.07
C ALA A 56 8.45 -0.36 -3.67
N ALA A 57 8.74 -0.24 -2.37
CA ALA A 57 9.96 0.40 -1.88
C ALA A 57 11.24 -0.31 -2.36
N HIS A 58 11.24 -1.65 -2.40
CA HIS A 58 12.34 -2.42 -3.01
C HIS A 58 12.51 -2.19 -4.51
N ARG A 59 11.47 -1.68 -5.19
CA ARG A 59 11.51 -1.27 -6.61
C ARG A 59 11.67 0.25 -6.76
N GLU A 60 12.18 0.92 -5.72
CA GLU A 60 12.51 2.36 -5.69
C GLU A 60 11.31 3.30 -5.86
N TRP A 61 10.09 2.83 -5.60
CA TRP A 61 8.95 3.72 -5.48
C TRP A 61 9.04 4.52 -4.17
N ALA A 62 8.63 5.79 -4.22
CA ALA A 62 8.31 6.55 -3.02
C ALA A 62 7.00 6.00 -2.43
N VAL A 63 7.08 5.49 -1.20
CA VAL A 63 5.94 4.85 -0.53
C VAL A 63 5.59 5.60 0.75
N ALA A 64 4.31 5.98 0.85
CA ALA A 64 3.72 6.65 2.01
C ALA A 64 2.63 5.74 2.61
N CYS A 65 2.61 5.58 3.93
CA CYS A 65 1.63 4.74 4.63
C CYS A 65 0.99 5.55 5.76
N GLY A 66 -0.33 5.70 5.71
CA GLY A 66 -1.11 6.40 6.74
C GLY A 66 -2.26 5.56 7.27
N ARG A 67 -2.92 6.09 8.30
CA ARG A 67 -4.12 5.57 8.93
C ARG A 67 -5.33 6.32 8.40
N ALA A 68 -6.34 5.56 8.00
CA ALA A 68 -7.66 6.13 7.76
C ALA A 68 -8.36 6.42 9.10
N ALA A 69 -9.10 7.53 9.17
CA ALA A 69 -9.96 7.85 10.31
C ALA A 69 -10.91 6.67 10.58
N ARG A 70 -11.10 6.33 11.87
CA ARG A 70 -11.93 5.18 12.29
C ARG A 70 -13.38 5.59 12.57
N ASP A 71 -13.60 6.88 12.70
CA ASP A 71 -14.81 7.56 13.15
C ASP A 71 -15.28 8.51 12.04
N GLY A 72 -16.51 8.29 11.57
CA GLY A 72 -17.05 8.71 10.25
C GLY A 72 -17.06 10.21 9.91
N THR A 73 -16.50 11.08 10.75
CA THR A 73 -16.23 12.49 10.46
C THR A 73 -14.74 12.70 10.21
N GLY A 74 -14.17 11.97 9.24
CA GLY A 74 -12.81 12.22 8.78
C GLY A 74 -12.72 13.58 8.09
N ARG A 75 -11.71 14.39 8.43
CA ARG A 75 -11.42 15.61 7.65
C ARG A 75 -11.08 15.22 6.20
N PRO A 76 -11.49 16.01 5.19
CA PRO A 76 -11.10 15.77 3.82
C PRO A 76 -9.59 15.57 3.70
N PHE A 77 -9.17 14.56 2.93
CA PHE A 77 -7.77 14.23 2.69
C PHE A 77 -6.94 13.84 3.93
N HIS A 78 -7.54 13.66 5.12
CA HIS A 78 -6.78 13.32 6.33
C HIS A 78 -5.91 12.08 6.17
N ALA A 79 -6.42 11.03 5.52
CA ALA A 79 -5.64 9.81 5.28
C ALA A 79 -4.42 10.04 4.35
N LEU A 80 -4.51 11.01 3.43
CA LEU A 80 -3.40 11.39 2.57
C LEU A 80 -2.37 12.21 3.37
N VAL A 81 -2.83 13.15 4.20
CA VAL A 81 -1.97 13.94 5.08
C VAL A 81 -1.23 13.03 6.07
N ASP A 82 -1.93 12.17 6.82
CA ASP A 82 -1.30 11.24 7.77
C ASP A 82 -0.31 10.28 7.07
N ALA A 83 -0.55 9.92 5.81
CA ALA A 83 0.40 9.12 5.04
C ALA A 83 1.68 9.89 4.66
N LEU A 84 1.57 11.18 4.38
CA LEU A 84 2.67 12.04 3.96
C LEU A 84 3.40 12.72 5.12
N ASP A 85 2.84 12.72 6.33
CA ASP A 85 3.38 13.44 7.49
C ASP A 85 4.88 13.18 7.72
N ASP A 86 5.31 11.91 7.72
CA ASP A 86 6.72 11.56 7.92
C ASP A 86 7.63 12.09 6.79
N GLN A 87 7.12 12.09 5.55
CA GLN A 87 7.86 12.59 4.39
C GLN A 87 7.92 14.11 4.36
N LEU A 88 6.84 14.79 4.78
CA LEU A 88 6.77 16.24 4.88
C LEU A 88 7.65 16.76 6.01
N ALA A 89 7.68 16.07 7.16
CA ALA A 89 8.51 16.44 8.30
C ALA A 89 10.02 16.39 8.00
N SER A 90 10.42 15.58 7.01
CA SER A 90 11.81 15.45 6.56
C SER A 90 12.12 16.25 5.28
N ALA A 91 11.12 16.88 4.67
CA ALA A 91 11.30 17.66 3.46
C ALA A 91 11.94 19.02 3.74
N ASP A 92 12.74 19.51 2.79
CA ASP A 92 13.26 20.88 2.81
C ASP A 92 12.09 21.88 2.74
N PRO A 93 11.94 22.79 3.73
CA PRO A 93 10.90 23.82 3.72
C PRO A 93 10.88 24.64 2.43
N ALA A 94 12.05 24.96 1.86
CA ALA A 94 12.13 25.71 0.61
C ALA A 94 11.62 24.90 -0.60
N ALA A 95 11.70 23.57 -0.54
CA ALA A 95 11.11 22.71 -1.56
C ALA A 95 9.59 22.65 -1.45
N LEU A 96 9.05 22.67 -0.23
CA LEU A 96 7.60 22.68 0.02
C LEU A 96 6.95 23.99 -0.43
N GLU A 97 7.57 25.14 -0.22
CA GLU A 97 7.07 26.44 -0.67
C GLU A 97 6.87 26.52 -2.20
N ARG A 98 7.65 25.76 -2.98
CA ARG A 98 7.50 25.72 -4.45
C ARG A 98 6.26 24.95 -4.92
N LEU A 99 5.60 24.20 -4.03
CA LEU A 99 4.39 23.44 -4.34
C LEU A 99 3.11 24.28 -4.17
N GLY A 100 3.18 25.45 -3.53
CA GLY A 100 2.06 26.38 -3.37
C GLY A 100 2.17 27.28 -2.13
#